data_AF-A0A4R5B8M3-F1
#
_entry.id   AF-A0A4R5B8M3-F1
#
_cell.length_a   1.000
_cell.length_b   1.000
_cell.length_c   1.000
_cell.angle_alpha   90.00
_cell.angle_beta   90.00
_cell.angle_gamma   90.00
#
_symmetry.space_group_name_H-M   'P 1'
#
loop_
_entity.id
_entity.type
_entity.pdbx_description
1 polymer ?
#
loop_
_entity_poly.entity_id
_entity_poly.type
_entity_poly.pdbx_seq_one_letter_code
_entity_poly.pdbx_strand_id
1 'polypeptide(L)'
;MGWTLTDDREEFLARAGGFLRKDPVANTVVLTVTEAMREQGPGLYLEVLFGWWTAGGDVEGTFMWTGGAYPLLLSAVPEPAVPELADALAGRDAKPLGVNGAPAAAAEFARAWARRSGSPSRLVRRERLHRLARLEPPDPAPAGTARVAGAGDRDLVMEWFTAFHRDAGGEGAPNPALVDGRLARGGLTLWEDGGRPVSMAGRTPAVAGVARVAPVYTPSGHRRRGYAAAATAAVTQAALDAGAADVVLFTDVANPTSNGVYRRLGYRPVEDQVVLAFI
;
A
#
# COMPACT_ATOMS: atom_id res chain seq x y z
N MET A 1 12.31 -13.24 -24.50
CA MET A 1 11.53 -13.36 -23.26
C MET A 1 12.41 -12.85 -22.15
N GLY A 2 11.86 -12.12 -21.18
CA GLY A 2 12.64 -11.60 -20.07
C GLY A 2 12.18 -10.23 -19.59
N TRP A 3 12.90 -9.74 -18.58
CA TRP A 3 12.65 -8.45 -17.97
C TRP A 3 13.22 -7.30 -18.80
N THR A 4 12.40 -6.26 -18.96
CA THR A 4 12.88 -4.93 -19.36
C THR A 4 12.78 -4.01 -18.14
N LEU A 5 13.85 -3.26 -17.86
CA LEU A 5 14.00 -2.41 -16.68
C LEU A 5 14.15 -0.95 -17.10
N THR A 6 13.45 -0.04 -16.42
CA THR A 6 13.50 1.40 -16.67
C THR A 6 13.30 2.19 -15.38
N ASP A 7 13.89 3.38 -15.29
CA ASP A 7 13.57 4.40 -14.29
C ASP A 7 12.53 5.41 -14.80
N ASP A 8 12.13 5.31 -16.07
CA ASP A 8 11.08 6.14 -16.68
C ASP A 8 9.68 5.58 -16.41
N ARG A 9 8.92 6.30 -15.58
CA ARG A 9 7.52 6.00 -15.27
C ARG A 9 6.64 5.93 -16.53
N GLU A 10 6.79 6.88 -17.45
CA GLU A 10 5.93 6.97 -18.64
C GLU A 10 6.19 5.80 -19.58
N GLU A 11 7.47 5.43 -19.77
CA GLU A 11 7.83 4.23 -20.53
C GLU A 11 7.21 2.97 -19.88
N PHE A 12 7.36 2.82 -18.56
CA PHE A 12 6.79 1.70 -17.83
C PHE A 12 5.26 1.63 -17.99
N LEU A 13 4.55 2.75 -17.81
CA LEU A 13 3.09 2.78 -17.92
C LEU A 13 2.60 2.61 -19.36
N ALA A 14 3.35 3.06 -20.36
CA ALA A 14 3.03 2.82 -21.76
C ALA A 14 3.05 1.33 -22.11
N ARG A 15 3.94 0.55 -21.48
CA ARG A 15 4.08 -0.89 -21.72
C ARG A 15 3.23 -1.76 -20.79
N ALA A 16 3.29 -1.51 -19.49
CA ALA A 16 2.66 -2.33 -18.46
C ALA A 16 1.31 -1.80 -17.95
N GLY A 17 0.93 -0.57 -18.34
CA GLY A 17 -0.28 0.07 -17.83
C GLY A 17 -1.57 -0.68 -18.15
N GLY A 18 -1.63 -1.38 -19.28
CA GLY A 18 -2.75 -2.27 -19.62
C GLY A 18 -2.83 -3.48 -18.69
N PHE A 19 -1.70 -4.12 -18.41
CA PHE A 19 -1.62 -5.25 -17.46
C PHE A 19 -2.07 -4.85 -16.06
N LEU A 20 -1.54 -3.74 -15.52
CA LEU A 20 -1.89 -3.25 -14.18
C LEU A 20 -3.39 -2.93 -14.04
N ARG A 21 -4.02 -2.44 -15.12
CA ARG A 21 -5.45 -2.09 -15.14
C ARG A 21 -6.39 -3.27 -15.40
N LYS A 22 -5.88 -4.44 -15.82
CA LYS A 22 -6.70 -5.67 -15.90
C LYS A 22 -7.16 -6.13 -14.51
N ASP A 23 -6.34 -5.88 -13.49
CA ASP A 23 -6.70 -6.09 -12.09
C ASP A 23 -6.19 -4.92 -11.22
N PRO A 24 -6.93 -3.81 -11.15
CA PRO A 24 -6.50 -2.64 -10.39
C PRO A 24 -6.55 -2.86 -8.88
N VAL A 25 -7.28 -3.88 -8.40
CA VAL A 25 -7.34 -4.23 -6.97
C VAL A 25 -6.01 -4.85 -6.55
N ALA A 26 -5.54 -5.88 -7.26
CA ALA A 26 -4.23 -6.50 -6.98
C ALA A 26 -3.07 -5.52 -7.21
N ASN A 27 -3.19 -4.64 -8.20
CA ASN A 27 -2.14 -3.68 -8.58
C ASN A 27 -2.29 -2.29 -7.93
N THR A 28 -3.13 -2.15 -6.91
CA THR A 28 -3.48 -0.86 -6.29
C THR A 28 -2.26 -0.08 -5.81
N VAL A 29 -1.20 -0.76 -5.33
CA VAL A 29 0.01 -0.10 -4.84
C VAL A 29 0.77 0.58 -5.99
N VAL A 30 1.08 -0.17 -7.07
CA VAL A 30 1.83 0.36 -8.22
C VAL A 30 1.06 1.51 -8.88
N LEU A 31 -0.26 1.33 -9.07
CA LEU A 31 -1.12 2.34 -9.67
C LEU A 31 -1.15 3.64 -8.83
N THR A 32 -1.31 3.54 -7.52
CA THR A 32 -1.41 4.73 -6.66
C THR A 32 -0.06 5.41 -6.41
N VAL A 33 1.04 4.66 -6.41
CA VAL A 33 2.40 5.21 -6.26
C VAL A 33 2.83 5.94 -7.53
N THR A 34 2.62 5.34 -8.71
CA THR A 34 2.94 5.99 -10.00
C THR A 34 2.10 7.24 -10.23
N GLU A 35 0.83 7.22 -9.82
CA GLU A 35 -0.02 8.43 -9.83
C GLU A 35 0.48 9.50 -8.86
N ALA A 36 0.89 9.13 -7.64
CA ALA A 36 1.45 10.08 -6.69
C ALA A 36 2.74 10.74 -7.23
N MET A 37 3.58 9.99 -7.95
CA MET A 37 4.76 10.54 -8.64
C MET A 37 4.37 11.51 -9.78
N ARG A 38 3.24 11.29 -10.45
CA ARG A 38 2.71 12.19 -11.49
C ARG A 38 2.26 13.51 -10.89
N GLU A 39 1.53 13.46 -9.78
CA GLU A 39 0.99 14.65 -9.11
C GLU A 39 2.06 15.48 -8.40
N GLN A 40 2.99 14.82 -7.70
CA GLN A 40 3.95 15.49 -6.81
C GLN A 40 5.33 15.73 -7.47
N GLY A 41 5.55 15.16 -8.66
CA GLY A 41 6.73 15.41 -9.47
C GLY A 41 7.95 14.55 -9.11
N PRO A 42 9.06 14.75 -9.86
CA PRO A 42 10.32 14.05 -9.62
C PRO A 42 10.89 14.47 -8.26
N GLY A 43 11.24 13.50 -7.42
CA GLY A 43 11.74 13.73 -6.04
C GLY A 43 10.85 13.15 -4.94
N LEU A 44 9.65 12.67 -5.26
CA LEU A 44 8.84 11.91 -4.29
C LEU A 44 9.58 10.68 -3.76
N TYR A 45 10.37 10.05 -4.64
CA TYR A 45 11.30 8.97 -4.34
C TYR A 45 12.65 9.32 -4.98
N LEU A 46 13.74 9.13 -4.25
CA LEU A 46 15.09 9.46 -4.71
C LEU A 46 15.57 8.54 -5.82
N GLU A 47 15.18 7.27 -5.75
CA GLU A 47 15.51 6.25 -6.73
C GLU A 47 14.25 5.41 -6.99
N VAL A 48 14.03 5.12 -8.27
CA VAL A 48 12.93 4.28 -8.73
C VAL A 48 13.44 3.34 -9.80
N LEU A 49 12.92 2.12 -9.78
CA LEU A 49 13.15 1.16 -10.85
C LEU A 49 11.85 0.39 -11.06
N PHE A 50 11.44 0.34 -12.31
CA PHE A 50 10.31 -0.43 -12.77
C PHE A 50 10.80 -1.54 -13.68
N GLY A 51 10.00 -2.57 -13.81
CA GLY A 51 10.18 -3.51 -14.90
C GLY A 51 8.93 -4.26 -15.24
N TRP A 52 8.93 -4.79 -16.45
CA TRP A 52 7.89 -5.67 -16.95
C TRP A 52 8.53 -6.89 -17.62
N TRP A 53 7.85 -8.02 -17.46
CA TRP A 53 8.25 -9.28 -18.04
C TRP A 53 7.31 -9.66 -19.18
N THR A 54 7.88 -10.17 -20.27
CA THR A 54 7.12 -10.70 -21.41
C THR A 54 7.70 -12.03 -21.88
N ALA A 55 6.83 -12.95 -22.32
CA ALA A 55 7.21 -14.12 -23.10
C ALA A 55 7.39 -13.81 -24.61
N GLY A 56 7.61 -12.55 -24.98
CA GLY A 56 7.65 -12.09 -26.39
C GLY A 56 6.31 -11.59 -26.93
N GLY A 57 5.32 -11.38 -26.05
CA GLY A 57 4.02 -10.81 -26.37
C GLY A 57 3.57 -9.83 -25.31
N ASP A 58 2.38 -10.06 -24.74
CA ASP A 58 1.82 -9.23 -23.69
C ASP A 58 2.67 -9.21 -22.42
N VAL A 59 2.50 -8.16 -21.62
CA VAL A 59 3.06 -8.10 -20.26
C VAL A 59 2.33 -9.12 -19.38
N GLU A 60 3.08 -9.98 -18.71
CA GLU A 60 2.57 -11.00 -17.81
C GLU A 60 3.00 -10.80 -16.35
N GLY A 61 3.89 -9.84 -16.11
CA GLY A 61 4.36 -9.52 -14.78
C GLY A 61 5.09 -8.20 -14.70
N THR A 62 5.10 -7.60 -13.51
CA THR A 62 5.75 -6.32 -13.25
C THR A 62 6.43 -6.32 -11.89
N PHE A 63 7.39 -5.42 -11.71
CA PHE A 63 7.85 -5.02 -10.39
C PHE A 63 7.97 -3.49 -10.30
N MET A 64 7.94 -3.00 -9.07
CA MET A 64 8.26 -1.62 -8.73
C MET A 64 9.16 -1.60 -7.49
N TRP A 65 10.24 -0.84 -7.58
CA TRP A 65 11.14 -0.60 -6.46
C TRP A 65 11.36 0.91 -6.30
N THR A 66 11.28 1.40 -5.07
CA THR A 66 11.40 2.83 -4.75
C THR A 66 12.58 3.08 -3.79
N GLY A 67 13.78 2.67 -4.19
CA GLY A 67 15.03 3.19 -3.64
C GLY A 67 15.21 3.05 -2.13
N GLY A 68 15.14 1.82 -1.59
CA GLY A 68 15.39 1.53 -0.18
C GLY A 68 14.32 2.02 0.82
N ALA A 69 13.30 2.77 0.38
CA ALA A 69 12.20 3.20 1.25
C ALA A 69 11.22 2.06 1.56
N TYR A 70 11.03 1.15 0.61
CA TYR A 70 10.09 0.04 0.71
C TYR A 70 10.68 -1.23 0.06
N PRO A 71 10.24 -2.43 0.49
CA PRO A 71 10.53 -3.69 -0.21
C PRO A 71 10.17 -3.60 -1.69
N LEU A 72 10.91 -4.31 -2.54
CA LEU A 72 10.56 -4.45 -3.95
C LEU A 72 9.18 -5.11 -4.07
N LEU A 73 8.27 -4.49 -4.82
CA LEU A 73 6.92 -4.99 -4.99
C LEU A 73 6.80 -5.78 -6.29
N LEU A 74 6.32 -7.03 -6.18
CA LEU A 74 5.96 -7.87 -7.32
C LEU A 74 4.45 -7.85 -7.54
N SER A 75 4.02 -7.75 -8.80
CA SER A 75 2.65 -8.14 -9.18
C SER A 75 2.53 -9.67 -9.22
N ALA A 76 1.40 -10.17 -9.71
CA ALA A 76 1.37 -11.51 -10.28
C ALA A 76 2.48 -11.62 -11.35
N VAL A 77 3.28 -12.67 -11.27
CA VAL A 77 4.41 -12.95 -12.17
C VAL A 77 4.44 -14.46 -12.46
N PRO A 78 4.74 -14.89 -13.70
CA PRO A 78 4.97 -16.30 -14.01
C PRO A 78 6.19 -16.84 -13.27
N GLU A 79 6.17 -18.13 -12.90
CA GLU A 79 7.28 -18.80 -12.19
C GLU A 79 8.64 -18.60 -12.88
N PRO A 80 8.79 -18.74 -14.23
CA PRO A 80 10.07 -18.50 -14.89
C PRO A 80 10.60 -17.08 -14.76
N ALA A 81 9.73 -16.08 -14.59
CA ALA A 81 10.12 -14.68 -14.49
C ALA A 81 10.85 -14.36 -13.18
N VAL A 82 10.58 -15.12 -12.11
CA VAL A 82 11.08 -14.80 -10.77
C VAL A 82 12.61 -14.92 -10.64
N PRO A 83 13.27 -16.03 -11.01
CA PRO A 83 14.73 -16.11 -10.96
C PRO A 83 15.41 -15.14 -11.94
N GLU A 84 14.82 -14.92 -13.13
CA GLU A 84 15.33 -13.96 -14.12
C GLU A 84 15.35 -12.52 -13.56
N LEU A 85 14.39 -12.17 -12.70
CA LEU A 85 14.34 -10.85 -12.07
C LEU A 85 15.54 -10.61 -11.15
N ALA A 86 15.92 -11.61 -10.35
CA ALA A 86 17.07 -11.49 -9.46
C ALA A 86 18.36 -11.23 -10.25
N ASP A 87 18.51 -11.88 -11.41
CA ASP A 87 19.63 -11.66 -12.32
C ASP A 87 19.63 -10.25 -12.93
N ALA A 88 18.46 -9.79 -13.40
CA ALA A 88 18.30 -8.47 -13.99
C ALA A 88 18.60 -7.33 -12.99
N LEU A 89 18.14 -7.47 -11.75
CA LEU A 89 18.39 -6.50 -10.68
C LEU A 89 19.86 -6.46 -10.25
N ALA A 90 20.51 -7.62 -10.16
CA ALA A 90 21.95 -7.69 -9.85
C ALA A 90 22.80 -6.97 -10.93
N GLY A 91 22.38 -7.05 -12.20
CA GLY A 91 23.03 -6.32 -13.30
C GLY A 91 22.87 -4.80 -13.25
N ARG A 92 21.94 -4.28 -12.44
CA ARG A 92 21.67 -2.84 -12.26
C ARG A 92 22.19 -2.27 -10.93
N ASP A 93 22.97 -3.04 -10.16
CA ASP A 93 23.40 -2.72 -8.78
C ASP A 93 22.23 -2.32 -7.84
N ALA A 94 21.02 -2.80 -8.13
CA ALA A 94 19.86 -2.56 -7.30
C ALA A 94 20.01 -3.30 -5.95
N LYS A 95 19.69 -2.62 -4.85
CA LYS A 95 19.84 -3.16 -3.49
C LYS A 95 18.50 -3.16 -2.77
N PRO A 96 17.53 -3.99 -3.21
CA PRO A 96 16.28 -4.13 -2.49
C PRO A 96 16.57 -4.57 -1.05
N LEU A 97 15.87 -3.98 -0.08
CA LEU A 97 15.94 -4.38 1.33
C LEU A 97 15.03 -5.57 1.65
N GLY A 98 14.20 -5.96 0.69
CA GLY A 98 13.20 -7.00 0.84
C GLY A 98 12.34 -7.13 -0.41
N VAL A 99 11.35 -8.03 -0.33
CA VAL A 99 10.34 -8.25 -1.36
C VAL A 99 8.94 -8.30 -0.76
N ASN A 100 7.96 -7.72 -1.44
CA ASN A 100 6.54 -7.84 -1.18
C ASN A 100 5.85 -8.47 -2.41
N GLY A 101 5.02 -9.49 -2.20
CA GLY A 101 4.24 -10.12 -3.26
C GLY A 101 3.54 -11.39 -2.81
N ALA A 102 2.98 -12.13 -3.76
CA ALA A 102 2.35 -13.42 -3.49
C ALA A 102 3.34 -14.40 -2.81
N PRO A 103 2.91 -15.22 -1.83
CA PRO A 103 3.80 -16.03 -1.00
C PRO A 103 4.79 -16.89 -1.79
N ALA A 104 4.35 -17.54 -2.86
CA ALA A 104 5.19 -18.39 -3.70
C ALA A 104 6.26 -17.56 -4.44
N ALA A 105 5.83 -16.52 -5.17
CA ALA A 105 6.73 -15.66 -5.95
C ALA A 105 7.73 -14.91 -5.05
N ALA A 106 7.28 -14.37 -3.91
CA ALA A 106 8.17 -13.69 -2.97
C ALA A 106 9.21 -14.64 -2.36
N ALA A 107 8.80 -15.85 -1.98
CA ALA A 107 9.74 -16.85 -1.43
C ALA A 107 10.75 -17.33 -2.48
N GLU A 108 10.31 -17.53 -3.72
CA GLU A 108 11.20 -17.90 -4.81
C GLU A 108 12.18 -16.77 -5.16
N PHE A 109 11.68 -15.52 -5.26
CA PHE A 109 12.52 -14.35 -5.48
C PHE A 109 13.57 -14.22 -4.37
N ALA A 110 13.16 -14.37 -3.10
CA ALA A 110 14.07 -14.29 -1.97
C ALA A 110 15.17 -15.37 -2.02
N ARG A 111 14.84 -16.60 -2.43
CA ARG A 111 15.84 -17.66 -2.64
C ARG A 111 16.79 -17.33 -3.79
N ALA A 112 16.28 -16.80 -4.90
CA ALA A 112 17.08 -16.40 -6.05
C ALA A 112 18.01 -15.24 -5.70
N TRP A 113 17.49 -14.23 -5.01
CA TRP A 113 18.25 -13.09 -4.52
C TRP A 113 19.35 -13.50 -3.55
N ALA A 114 19.04 -14.35 -2.57
CA ALA A 114 20.02 -14.84 -1.59
C ALA A 114 21.21 -15.57 -2.25
N ARG A 115 20.97 -16.34 -3.32
CA ARG A 115 22.06 -16.97 -4.10
C ARG A 115 22.97 -15.97 -4.78
N ARG A 116 22.47 -14.77 -5.10
CA ARG A 116 23.22 -13.71 -5.80
C ARG A 116 23.92 -12.75 -4.84
N SER A 117 23.23 -12.32 -3.80
CA SER A 117 23.71 -11.30 -2.85
C SER A 117 24.40 -11.90 -1.63
N GLY A 118 24.18 -13.18 -1.33
CA GLY A 118 24.61 -13.82 -0.07
C GLY A 118 23.72 -13.47 1.13
N SER A 119 22.73 -12.59 0.96
CA SER A 119 21.83 -12.16 2.03
C SER A 119 20.64 -13.10 2.19
N PRO A 120 20.48 -13.80 3.32
CA PRO A 120 19.27 -14.58 3.59
C PRO A 120 18.07 -13.67 3.80
N SER A 121 16.87 -14.24 3.76
CA SER A 121 15.62 -13.51 4.01
C SER A 121 14.94 -13.94 5.30
N ARG A 122 14.25 -13.02 5.98
CA ARG A 122 13.28 -13.33 7.04
C ARG A 122 11.89 -12.83 6.68
N LEU A 123 10.87 -13.51 7.17
CA LEU A 123 9.49 -13.02 7.10
C LEU A 123 9.30 -11.83 8.05
N VAL A 124 8.81 -10.71 7.52
CA VAL A 124 8.45 -9.51 8.29
C VAL A 124 6.97 -9.54 8.63
N ARG A 125 6.12 -9.74 7.62
CA ARG A 125 4.66 -9.67 7.79
C ARG A 125 3.94 -10.53 6.74
N ARG A 126 2.77 -11.03 7.12
CA ARG A 126 1.78 -11.57 6.17
C ARG A 126 0.67 -10.55 6.05
N GLU A 127 0.46 -10.05 4.85
CA GLU A 127 -0.57 -9.06 4.57
C GLU A 127 -1.75 -9.74 3.88
N ARG A 128 -2.94 -9.22 4.12
CA ARG A 128 -4.16 -9.63 3.42
C ARG A 128 -4.81 -8.41 2.80
N LEU A 129 -5.01 -8.47 1.49
CA LEU A 129 -5.81 -7.51 0.75
C LEU A 129 -7.29 -7.82 0.98
N HIS A 130 -8.05 -6.80 1.33
CA HIS A 130 -9.50 -6.86 1.42
C HIS A 130 -10.14 -5.87 0.47
N ARG A 131 -11.31 -6.23 -0.06
CA ARG A 131 -12.16 -5.39 -0.90
C ARG A 131 -13.50 -5.19 -0.20
N LEU A 132 -14.01 -3.96 -0.24
CA LEU A 132 -15.34 -3.63 0.27
C LEU A 132 -16.40 -4.33 -0.59
N ALA A 133 -17.29 -5.11 0.02
CA ALA A 133 -18.46 -5.64 -0.66
C ALA A 133 -19.63 -4.65 -0.59
N ARG A 134 -19.96 -4.22 0.62
CA ARG A 134 -20.95 -3.18 0.92
C ARG A 134 -20.54 -2.53 2.24
N LEU A 135 -20.57 -1.20 2.32
CA LEU A 135 -20.25 -0.54 3.57
C LEU A 135 -21.35 -0.79 4.61
N GLU A 136 -20.95 -1.29 5.77
CA GLU A 136 -21.77 -1.48 6.96
C GLU A 136 -21.21 -0.58 8.09
N PRO A 137 -21.68 0.67 8.24
CA PRO A 137 -21.21 1.56 9.31
C PRO A 137 -21.50 0.98 10.70
N PRO A 138 -20.70 1.31 11.73
CA PRO A 138 -20.97 0.86 13.10
C PRO A 138 -22.35 1.30 13.60
N ASP A 139 -23.11 0.37 14.18
CA ASP A 139 -24.41 0.60 14.81
C ASP A 139 -24.46 -0.05 16.22
N PRO A 140 -24.63 0.73 17.31
CA PRO A 140 -24.67 2.19 17.32
C PRO A 140 -23.32 2.79 16.94
N ALA A 141 -23.35 3.98 16.32
CA ALA A 141 -22.13 4.74 16.07
C ALA A 141 -21.46 5.12 17.40
N PRO A 142 -20.12 5.09 17.50
CA PRO A 142 -19.44 5.60 18.68
C PRO A 142 -19.60 7.13 18.77
N ALA A 143 -19.38 7.68 19.97
CA ALA A 143 -19.41 9.13 20.16
C ALA A 143 -18.41 9.85 19.24
N GLY A 144 -18.81 11.03 18.78
CA GLY A 144 -17.99 11.89 17.92
C GLY A 144 -18.50 12.01 16.49
N THR A 145 -17.69 12.66 15.66
CA THR A 145 -18.00 12.96 14.25
C THR A 145 -16.75 12.88 13.39
N ALA A 146 -16.94 12.66 12.09
CA ALA A 146 -15.85 12.70 11.11
C ALA A 146 -15.60 14.14 10.64
N ARG A 147 -14.33 14.53 10.56
CA ARG A 147 -13.86 15.79 9.99
C ARG A 147 -12.69 15.54 9.04
N VAL A 148 -12.68 16.19 7.88
CA VAL A 148 -11.53 16.15 6.96
C VAL A 148 -10.36 16.90 7.61
N ALA A 149 -9.17 16.28 7.62
CA ALA A 149 -7.96 16.91 8.13
C ALA A 149 -7.48 18.00 7.16
N GLY A 150 -7.15 19.17 7.69
CA GLY A 150 -6.62 20.31 6.93
C GLY A 150 -5.14 20.59 7.23
N ALA A 151 -4.61 21.65 6.63
CA ALA A 151 -3.21 22.05 6.81
C ALA A 151 -2.81 22.29 8.29
N GLY A 152 -3.75 22.77 9.12
CA GLY A 152 -3.53 22.96 10.55
C GLY A 152 -3.38 21.68 11.37
N ASP A 153 -3.78 20.52 10.82
CA ASP A 153 -3.65 19.21 11.47
C ASP A 153 -2.32 18.53 11.16
N ARG A 154 -1.44 19.14 10.35
CA ARG A 154 -0.25 18.50 9.77
C ARG A 154 0.65 17.82 10.81
N ASP A 155 0.95 18.52 11.90
CA ASP A 155 1.87 18.01 12.92
C ASP A 155 1.29 16.78 13.64
N LEU A 156 0.00 16.84 14.00
CA LEU A 156 -0.72 15.71 14.59
C LEU A 156 -0.77 14.52 13.63
N VAL A 157 -1.06 14.78 12.36
CA VAL A 157 -1.12 13.74 11.33
C VAL A 157 0.24 13.09 11.16
N MET A 158 1.33 13.87 11.08
CA MET A 158 2.69 13.35 10.99
C MET A 158 3.06 12.50 12.22
N GLU A 159 2.69 12.94 13.42
CA GLU A 159 2.86 12.16 14.65
C GLU A 159 2.15 10.80 14.55
N TRP A 160 0.88 10.81 14.14
CA TRP A 160 0.07 9.58 14.04
C TRP A 160 0.50 8.66 12.90
N PHE A 161 0.99 9.20 11.79
CA PHE A 161 1.64 8.41 10.74
C PHE A 161 2.89 7.71 11.29
N THR A 162 3.73 8.44 12.03
CA THR A 162 4.95 7.90 12.64
C THR A 162 4.61 6.79 13.65
N ALA A 163 3.63 7.05 14.52
CA ALA A 163 3.17 6.07 15.50
C ALA A 163 2.54 4.83 14.83
N PHE A 164 1.80 5.00 13.73
CA PHE A 164 1.29 3.88 12.94
C PHE A 164 2.41 3.03 12.34
N HIS A 165 3.44 3.64 11.72
CA HIS A 165 4.55 2.89 11.13
C HIS A 165 5.28 2.07 12.20
N ARG A 166 5.55 2.67 13.36
CA ARG A 166 6.14 1.95 14.51
C ARG A 166 5.26 0.78 14.98
N ASP A 167 3.97 1.01 15.19
CA ASP A 167 3.04 0.00 15.71
C ASP A 167 2.76 -1.13 14.69
N ALA A 168 2.81 -0.85 13.39
CA ALA A 168 2.57 -1.81 12.31
C ALA A 168 3.82 -2.60 11.88
N GLY A 169 4.98 -2.33 12.50
CA GLY A 169 6.26 -2.91 12.09
C GLY A 169 6.69 -2.45 10.69
N GLY A 170 6.32 -1.22 10.31
CA GLY A 170 6.86 -0.56 9.13
C GLY A 170 8.32 -0.19 9.35
N GLU A 171 9.13 -0.34 8.32
CA GLU A 171 10.52 0.12 8.30
C GLU A 171 10.55 1.57 7.77
N GLY A 172 11.31 2.44 8.43
CA GLY A 172 11.49 3.84 8.04
C GLY A 172 10.45 4.83 8.59
N ALA A 173 10.75 6.12 8.43
CA ALA A 173 9.87 7.22 8.78
C ALA A 173 8.84 7.47 7.66
N PRO A 174 7.63 7.97 7.97
CA PRO A 174 6.68 8.36 6.93
C PRO A 174 7.28 9.47 6.07
N ASN A 175 7.19 9.33 4.74
CA ASN A 175 7.62 10.38 3.82
C ASN A 175 6.70 11.62 3.98
N PRO A 176 7.24 12.79 4.42
CA PRO A 176 6.43 13.98 4.64
C PRO A 176 5.68 14.45 3.39
N ALA A 177 6.28 14.34 2.20
CA ALA A 177 5.64 14.74 0.95
C ALA A 177 4.37 13.92 0.67
N LEU A 178 4.38 12.61 0.95
CA LEU A 178 3.20 11.76 0.82
C LEU A 178 2.07 12.15 1.79
N VAL A 179 2.43 12.60 2.99
CA VAL A 179 1.45 13.07 3.99
C VAL A 179 0.89 14.43 3.58
N ASP A 180 1.75 15.36 3.17
CA ASP A 180 1.38 16.70 2.72
C ASP A 180 0.47 16.64 1.47
N GLY A 181 0.81 15.78 0.51
CA GLY A 181 -0.04 15.52 -0.64
C GLY A 181 -1.40 14.94 -0.25
N ARG A 182 -1.48 14.08 0.78
CA ARG A 182 -2.76 13.56 1.31
C ARG A 182 -3.59 14.64 1.98
N LEU A 183 -2.97 15.53 2.76
CA LEU A 183 -3.65 16.66 3.38
C LEU A 183 -4.20 17.63 2.32
N ALA A 184 -3.38 18.00 1.35
CA ALA A 184 -3.76 18.95 0.29
C ALA A 184 -4.99 18.49 -0.51
N ARG A 185 -5.17 17.17 -0.68
CA ARG A 185 -6.32 16.59 -1.41
C ARG A 185 -7.51 16.20 -0.54
N GLY A 186 -7.49 16.50 0.77
CA GLY A 186 -8.54 16.07 1.70
C GLY A 186 -8.64 14.54 1.85
N GLY A 187 -7.50 13.83 1.68
CA GLY A 187 -7.42 12.37 1.73
C GLY A 187 -7.31 11.78 3.14
N LEU A 188 -7.47 12.60 4.18
CA LEU A 188 -7.34 12.21 5.58
C LEU A 188 -8.58 12.65 6.36
N THR A 189 -9.08 11.76 7.20
CA THR A 189 -10.24 11.99 8.06
C THR A 189 -9.84 11.78 9.51
N LEU A 190 -10.14 12.75 10.36
CA LEU A 190 -10.05 12.67 11.80
C LEU A 190 -11.44 12.34 12.35
N TRP A 191 -11.50 11.39 13.28
CA TRP A 191 -12.67 11.18 14.13
C TRP A 191 -12.48 12.00 15.39
N GLU A 192 -13.42 12.91 15.66
CA GLU A 192 -13.36 13.84 16.79
C GLU A 192 -14.45 13.52 17.81
N ASP A 193 -14.05 13.37 19.07
CA ASP A 193 -14.96 13.21 20.20
C ASP A 193 -14.69 14.32 21.22
N GLY A 194 -15.73 15.05 21.63
CA GLY A 194 -15.59 16.22 22.50
C GLY A 194 -14.69 17.32 21.92
N GLY A 195 -14.66 17.49 20.59
CA GLY A 195 -13.83 18.48 19.89
C GLY A 195 -12.34 18.13 19.84
N ARG A 196 -11.96 16.88 20.13
CA ARG A 196 -10.57 16.41 20.09
C ARG A 196 -10.43 15.26 19.10
N PRO A 197 -9.41 15.26 18.21
CA PRO A 197 -9.08 14.10 17.40
C PRO A 197 -8.73 12.89 18.27
N VAL A 198 -9.43 11.78 18.07
CA VAL A 198 -9.22 10.51 18.80
C VAL A 198 -8.89 9.33 17.89
N SER A 199 -9.05 9.47 16.57
CA SER A 199 -8.64 8.48 15.57
C SER A 199 -8.46 9.14 14.21
N MET A 200 -7.69 8.51 13.32
CA MET A 200 -7.54 8.91 11.92
C MET A 200 -7.71 7.73 10.99
N ALA A 201 -8.21 8.00 9.79
CA ALA A 201 -8.12 7.12 8.65
C ALA A 201 -7.76 7.93 7.39
N GLY A 202 -6.91 7.35 6.53
CA GLY A 202 -6.52 7.95 5.24
C GLY A 202 -7.02 7.14 4.06
N ARG A 203 -7.10 7.80 2.89
CA ARG A 203 -7.33 7.16 1.59
C ARG A 203 -6.38 7.66 0.52
N THR A 204 -6.07 6.82 -0.44
CA THR A 204 -5.49 7.25 -1.72
C THR A 204 -6.57 7.90 -2.61
N PRO A 205 -6.18 8.66 -3.66
CA PRO A 205 -7.06 8.91 -4.79
C PRO A 205 -7.59 7.61 -5.39
N ALA A 206 -8.72 7.70 -6.10
CA ALA A 206 -9.23 6.60 -6.90
C ALA A 206 -8.43 6.53 -8.21
N VAL A 207 -7.64 5.47 -8.38
CA VAL A 207 -6.86 5.22 -9.60
C VAL A 207 -7.37 3.94 -10.24
N ALA A 208 -7.74 4.01 -11.52
CA ALA A 208 -8.43 2.92 -12.22
C ALA A 208 -9.67 2.40 -11.44
N GLY A 209 -10.42 3.31 -10.81
CA GLY A 209 -11.61 3.00 -10.02
C GLY A 209 -11.34 2.51 -8.59
N VAL A 210 -10.08 2.32 -8.17
CA VAL A 210 -9.75 1.78 -6.86
C VAL A 210 -9.17 2.85 -5.94
N ALA A 211 -9.75 3.02 -4.76
CA ALA A 211 -9.17 3.78 -3.66
C ALA A 211 -8.72 2.82 -2.53
N ARG A 212 -7.59 3.10 -1.89
CA ARG A 212 -7.07 2.30 -0.78
C ARG A 212 -7.14 3.07 0.52
N VAL A 213 -7.72 2.46 1.56
CA VAL A 213 -7.71 2.97 2.93
C VAL A 213 -6.37 2.63 3.59
N ALA A 214 -5.60 3.66 3.91
CA ALA A 214 -4.40 3.59 4.75
C ALA A 214 -3.85 5.01 5.06
N PRO A 215 -3.27 5.23 6.26
CA PRO A 215 -3.30 4.35 7.43
C PRO A 215 -4.63 4.48 8.19
N VAL A 216 -4.87 3.58 9.15
CA VAL A 216 -5.90 3.73 10.19
C VAL A 216 -5.19 3.69 11.54
N TYR A 217 -5.34 4.74 12.34
CA TYR A 217 -4.65 4.86 13.62
C TYR A 217 -5.56 5.39 14.72
N THR A 218 -5.52 4.72 15.87
CA THR A 218 -6.16 5.16 17.11
C THR A 218 -5.10 5.12 18.22
N PRO A 219 -4.76 6.26 18.86
CA PRO A 219 -3.84 6.29 19.99
C PRO A 219 -4.29 5.34 21.11
N SER A 220 -3.34 4.76 21.84
CA SER A 220 -3.60 3.68 22.81
C SER A 220 -4.69 4.02 23.84
N GLY A 221 -4.70 5.24 24.37
CA GLY A 221 -5.71 5.72 25.33
C GLY A 221 -7.15 5.82 24.78
N HIS A 222 -7.31 5.83 23.46
CA HIS A 222 -8.60 5.93 22.76
C HIS A 222 -9.06 4.61 22.12
N ARG A 223 -8.26 3.53 22.23
CA ARG A 223 -8.60 2.21 21.68
C ARG A 223 -9.80 1.57 22.41
N ARG A 224 -10.42 0.58 21.74
CA ARG A 224 -11.58 -0.19 22.23
C ARG A 224 -12.87 0.63 22.45
N ARG A 225 -12.99 1.78 21.77
CA ARG A 225 -14.16 2.66 21.80
C ARG A 225 -14.90 2.77 20.47
N GLY A 226 -14.56 1.92 19.49
CA GLY A 226 -15.18 1.93 18.16
C GLY A 226 -14.63 3.00 17.19
N TYR A 227 -13.80 3.95 17.64
CA TYR A 227 -13.34 5.06 16.80
C TYR A 227 -12.60 4.64 15.52
N ALA A 228 -11.77 3.59 15.56
CA ALA A 228 -11.12 3.07 14.35
C ALA A 228 -12.14 2.63 13.29
N ALA A 229 -13.22 1.98 13.73
CA ALA A 229 -14.28 1.53 12.83
C ALA A 229 -15.05 2.73 12.24
N ALA A 230 -15.35 3.73 13.05
CA ALA A 230 -16.03 4.94 12.60
C ALA A 230 -15.19 5.79 11.64
N ALA A 231 -13.90 6.00 11.96
CA ALA A 231 -12.96 6.68 11.06
C ALA A 231 -12.81 5.94 9.72
N THR A 232 -12.71 4.60 9.77
CA THR A 232 -12.64 3.77 8.56
C THR A 232 -13.92 3.88 7.74
N ALA A 233 -15.10 3.79 8.37
CA ALA A 233 -16.38 3.90 7.68
C ALA A 233 -16.52 5.27 7.00
N ALA A 234 -16.15 6.35 7.70
CA ALA A 234 -16.19 7.71 7.16
C ALA A 234 -15.27 7.88 5.94
N VAL A 235 -14.00 7.44 6.02
CA VAL A 235 -13.07 7.59 4.88
C VAL A 235 -13.43 6.64 3.72
N THR A 236 -14.05 5.49 4.02
CA THR A 236 -14.58 4.57 3.01
C THR A 236 -15.74 5.23 2.26
N GLN A 237 -16.70 5.82 2.98
CA GLN A 237 -17.81 6.56 2.36
C GLN A 237 -17.29 7.72 1.52
N ALA A 238 -16.33 8.50 2.02
CA ALA A 238 -15.71 9.58 1.26
C ALA A 238 -14.99 9.12 -0.01
N ALA A 239 -14.47 7.87 -0.04
CA ALA A 239 -13.90 7.29 -1.25
C ALA A 239 -14.99 6.92 -2.28
N LEU A 240 -16.10 6.34 -1.82
CA LEU A 240 -17.26 6.00 -2.67
C LEU A 240 -17.90 7.26 -3.25
N ASP A 241 -18.10 8.29 -2.43
CA ASP A 241 -18.67 9.58 -2.85
C ASP A 241 -17.76 10.28 -3.88
N ALA A 242 -16.45 10.04 -3.82
CA ALA A 242 -15.47 10.52 -4.80
C ALA A 242 -15.38 9.64 -6.07
N GLY A 243 -16.27 8.67 -6.24
CA GLY A 243 -16.39 7.85 -7.45
C GLY A 243 -15.50 6.61 -7.48
N ALA A 244 -14.96 6.16 -6.34
CA ALA A 244 -14.27 4.87 -6.29
C ALA A 244 -15.28 3.74 -6.56
N ALA A 245 -15.04 2.94 -7.60
CA ALA A 245 -15.79 1.71 -7.84
C ALA A 245 -15.45 0.64 -6.79
N ASP A 246 -14.21 0.67 -6.29
CA ASP A 246 -13.70 -0.25 -5.30
C ASP A 246 -12.93 0.47 -4.19
N VAL A 247 -13.16 0.05 -2.95
CA VAL A 247 -12.39 0.47 -1.79
C VAL A 247 -11.69 -0.73 -1.18
N VAL A 248 -10.38 -0.63 -1.03
CA VAL A 248 -9.53 -1.74 -0.58
C VAL A 248 -8.68 -1.35 0.63
N LEU A 249 -8.21 -2.33 1.38
CA LEU A 249 -7.24 -2.12 2.46
C LEU A 249 -6.38 -3.37 2.66
N PHE A 250 -5.20 -3.17 3.27
CA PHE A 250 -4.35 -4.26 3.71
C PHE A 250 -4.42 -4.41 5.22
N THR A 251 -4.39 -5.66 5.71
CA THR A 251 -4.23 -5.97 7.13
C THR A 251 -3.07 -6.91 7.36
N ASP A 252 -2.45 -6.84 8.54
CA ASP A 252 -1.64 -7.96 9.02
C ASP A 252 -2.57 -9.13 9.36
N VAL A 253 -2.32 -10.30 8.75
CA VAL A 253 -3.06 -11.55 9.01
C VAL A 253 -2.99 -11.93 10.48
N ALA A 254 -1.89 -11.60 11.17
CA ALA A 254 -1.71 -11.90 12.60
C ALA A 254 -2.50 -10.97 13.53
N ASN A 255 -3.18 -9.93 13.02
CA ASN A 255 -3.93 -8.97 13.84
C ASN A 255 -5.44 -9.26 13.82
N PRO A 256 -5.98 -10.09 14.75
CA PRO A 256 -7.40 -10.45 14.75
C PRO A 256 -8.32 -9.27 15.04
N THR A 257 -7.82 -8.22 15.70
CA THR A 257 -8.62 -7.04 16.06
C THR A 257 -8.99 -6.24 14.82
N SER A 258 -8.00 -5.87 13.99
CA SER A 258 -8.24 -5.12 12.76
C SER A 258 -9.06 -5.95 11.76
N ASN A 259 -8.72 -7.22 11.59
CA ASN A 259 -9.47 -8.17 10.76
C ASN A 259 -10.96 -8.25 11.17
N GLY A 260 -11.25 -8.32 12.47
CA GLY A 260 -12.61 -8.31 12.99
C GLY A 260 -13.36 -6.99 12.75
N VAL A 261 -12.66 -5.85 12.85
CA VAL A 261 -13.22 -4.53 12.52
C VAL A 261 -13.61 -4.46 11.05
N TYR A 262 -12.68 -4.70 10.12
CA TYR A 262 -12.95 -4.51 8.70
C TYR A 262 -14.00 -5.49 8.16
N ARG A 263 -14.03 -6.73 8.66
CA ARG A 263 -15.08 -7.69 8.30
C ARG A 263 -16.49 -7.18 8.66
N ARG A 264 -16.64 -6.56 9.84
CA ARG A 264 -17.91 -5.96 10.30
C ARG A 264 -18.27 -4.69 9.54
N LEU A 265 -17.29 -4.01 8.94
CA LEU A 265 -17.53 -2.89 8.03
C LEU A 265 -17.89 -3.34 6.60
N GLY A 266 -17.94 -4.66 6.36
CA GLY A 266 -18.31 -5.23 5.06
C GLY A 266 -17.14 -5.49 4.10
N TYR A 267 -15.90 -5.40 4.57
CA TYR A 267 -14.72 -5.83 3.80
C TYR A 267 -14.63 -7.36 3.74
N ARG A 268 -14.15 -7.89 2.62
CA ARG A 268 -13.97 -9.32 2.33
C ARG A 268 -12.55 -9.60 1.82
N PRO A 269 -11.92 -10.72 2.23
CA PRO A 269 -10.57 -11.05 1.80
C PRO A 269 -10.51 -11.29 0.28
N VAL A 270 -9.41 -10.92 -0.35
CA VAL A 270 -9.13 -11.13 -1.78
C VAL A 270 -7.93 -12.04 -1.94
N GLU A 271 -6.76 -11.60 -1.46
CA GLU A 271 -5.50 -12.33 -1.58
C GLU A 271 -4.58 -12.05 -0.39
N ASP A 272 -3.66 -12.99 -0.14
CA ASP A 272 -2.60 -12.84 0.85
C ASP A 272 -1.28 -12.55 0.15
N GLN A 273 -0.49 -11.67 0.75
CA GLN A 273 0.86 -11.29 0.33
C GLN A 273 1.83 -11.47 1.51
N VAL A 274 3.11 -11.57 1.22
CA VAL A 274 4.15 -11.61 2.25
C VAL A 274 5.18 -10.52 2.00
N VAL A 275 5.64 -9.93 3.10
CA VAL A 275 6.79 -9.02 3.11
C VAL A 275 7.96 -9.79 3.71
N LEU A 276 9.01 -9.99 2.92
CA LEU A 276 10.28 -10.57 3.36
C LEU A 276 11.34 -9.47 3.37
N ALA A 277 12.20 -9.45 4.39
CA ALA A 277 13.37 -8.57 4.46
C ALA A 277 14.65 -9.38 4.26
N PHE A 278 15.64 -8.80 3.60
CA PHE A 278 16.98 -9.36 3.44
C PHE A 278 17.89 -8.94 4.60
N ILE A 279 18.80 -9.84 5.02
CA ILE A 279 19.69 -9.69 6.18
C ILE A 279 21.15 -9.69 5.73
#